data_AF-A0A8X8BSI5-F1
#
_entry.id   AF-A0A8X8BSI5-F1
#
_cell.length_a   1.000
_cell.length_b   1.000
_cell.length_c   1.000
_cell.angle_alpha   90.00
_cell.angle_beta   90.00
_cell.angle_gamma   90.00
#
_symmetry.space_group_name_H-M   'P 1'
#
loop_
_entity.id
_entity.type
_entity.pdbx_description
1 polymer ?
#
loop_
_entity_poly.entity_id
_entity_poly.type
_entity_poly.pdbx_seq_one_letter_code
_entity_poly.pdbx_strand_id
1 'polypeptide(L)'
;MSSRQRASSRRRNPIIVLACCLLVILIVVIALILIFIHKERTSAKGTTKNLDVIMVNRCREYVKKHESPGSYDCEEIKKRFLNSVIGKDPCNITMNDYDLFIEAARQNISCNKFLFWSKTKEFTHYVSNNSKPINGSKCFMTLEDSLVGYMMDGLKWCSRVALTLCSAQQGSCAAHAYRRRSHSLPPSLIILEAD
;
A
#
# COMPACT_ATOMS: atom_id res chain seq x y z
N MET A 1 -63.47 -33.45 -32.16
CA MET A 1 -62.48 -33.34 -31.07
C MET A 1 -61.31 -32.51 -31.55
N SER A 2 -61.10 -31.29 -31.06
CA SER A 2 -59.77 -30.73 -30.77
C SER A 2 -59.93 -29.35 -30.11
N SER A 3 -59.17 -29.18 -29.04
CA SER A 3 -59.31 -28.23 -27.94
C SER A 3 -58.93 -26.78 -28.27
N ARG A 4 -59.80 -25.81 -27.93
CA ARG A 4 -59.45 -24.39 -27.79
C ARG A 4 -58.62 -24.20 -26.52
N GLN A 5 -57.32 -23.91 -26.64
CA GLN A 5 -56.55 -23.36 -25.52
C GLN A 5 -56.79 -21.84 -25.45
N ARG A 6 -57.43 -21.40 -24.37
CA ARG A 6 -57.51 -19.97 -24.00
C ARG A 6 -56.16 -19.56 -23.41
N ALA A 7 -55.36 -18.83 -24.19
CA ALA A 7 -54.25 -18.07 -23.65
C ALA A 7 -54.79 -16.79 -22.98
N SER A 8 -54.83 -16.75 -21.64
CA SER A 8 -55.19 -15.55 -20.91
C SER A 8 -54.03 -14.54 -20.98
N SER A 9 -54.17 -13.52 -21.83
CA SER A 9 -53.24 -12.38 -21.82
C SER A 9 -53.44 -11.59 -20.53
N ARG A 10 -52.61 -11.89 -19.53
CA ARG A 10 -52.54 -11.14 -18.27
C ARG A 10 -51.99 -9.76 -18.59
N ARG A 11 -52.86 -8.76 -18.81
CA ARG A 11 -52.50 -7.34 -18.98
C ARG A 11 -51.67 -6.92 -17.77
N ARG A 12 -50.35 -6.94 -17.90
CA ARG A 12 -49.43 -6.39 -16.91
C ARG A 12 -49.62 -4.88 -16.98
N ASN A 13 -50.22 -4.28 -15.94
CA ASN A 13 -50.42 -2.83 -15.90
C ASN A 13 -49.06 -2.15 -16.06
N PRO A 14 -48.86 -1.30 -17.09
CA PRO A 14 -47.56 -0.70 -17.39
C PRO A 14 -47.04 0.13 -16.20
N ILE A 15 -47.95 0.66 -15.39
CA ILE A 15 -47.66 1.38 -14.13
C ILE A 15 -46.98 0.46 -13.11
N ILE A 16 -47.43 -0.79 -12.96
CA ILE A 16 -46.83 -1.77 -12.05
C ILE A 16 -45.43 -2.15 -12.54
N VAL A 17 -45.25 -2.30 -13.85
CA VAL A 17 -43.94 -2.59 -14.45
C VAL A 17 -42.96 -1.43 -14.21
N LEU A 18 -43.40 -0.18 -14.43
CA LEU A 18 -42.60 1.01 -14.16
C LEU A 18 -42.23 1.14 -12.68
N ALA A 19 -43.18 0.93 -11.77
CA ALA A 19 -42.92 0.97 -10.33
C ALA A 19 -41.91 -0.10 -9.90
N CYS A 20 -42.02 -1.33 -10.41
CA CYS A 20 -41.03 -2.39 -10.18
C CYS A 20 -39.64 -2.02 -10.73
N CYS A 21 -39.56 -1.45 -11.94
CA CYS A 21 -38.30 -1.01 -12.52
C CYS A 21 -37.63 0.08 -11.67
N LEU A 22 -38.37 1.09 -11.21
CA LEU A 22 -37.85 2.16 -10.35
C LEU A 22 -37.35 1.61 -9.00
N LEU A 23 -38.08 0.66 -8.41
CA LEU A 23 -37.70 0.03 -7.16
C LEU A 23 -36.41 -0.81 -7.31
N VAL A 24 -36.26 -1.53 -8.43
CA VAL A 24 -35.03 -2.27 -8.74
C VAL A 24 -33.84 -1.32 -8.94
N ILE A 25 -34.03 -0.22 -9.68
CA ILE A 25 -32.98 0.79 -9.89
C ILE A 25 -32.55 1.39 -8.55
N LEU A 26 -33.49 1.74 -7.67
CA LEU A 26 -33.18 2.28 -6.34
C LEU A 26 -32.33 1.31 -5.50
N ILE A 27 -32.67 0.02 -5.49
CA ILE A 27 -31.91 -1.01 -4.78
C ILE A 27 -30.48 -1.11 -5.34
N VAL A 28 -30.32 -1.11 -6.66
CA VAL A 28 -29.00 -1.15 -7.30
C VAL A 28 -28.16 0.07 -6.92
N VAL A 29 -28.74 1.27 -6.94
CA VAL A 29 -28.04 2.50 -6.54
C VAL A 29 -27.60 2.44 -5.07
N ILE A 30 -28.47 1.99 -4.16
CA ILE A 30 -28.13 1.82 -2.75
C ILE A 30 -27.00 0.79 -2.58
N ALA A 31 -27.05 -0.34 -3.29
CA ALA A 31 -26.00 -1.34 -3.24
C ALA A 31 -24.65 -0.78 -3.71
N LEU A 32 -24.63 0.00 -4.80
CA LEU A 32 -23.42 0.66 -5.29
C LEU A 32 -22.86 1.67 -4.28
N ILE A 33 -23.72 2.47 -3.63
CA ILE A 33 -23.32 3.40 -2.57
C ILE A 33 -22.72 2.65 -1.37
N LEU A 34 -23.36 1.56 -0.93
CA LEU A 34 -22.85 0.74 0.18
C LEU A 34 -21.50 0.10 -0.16
N ILE A 35 -21.32 -0.40 -1.38
CA ILE A 35 -20.05 -0.94 -1.87
C ILE A 35 -18.97 0.16 -1.88
N PHE A 36 -19.30 1.36 -2.33
CA PHE A 36 -18.38 2.49 -2.39
C PHE A 36 -17.93 2.93 -0.99
N ILE A 37 -18.88 3.04 -0.03
CA ILE A 37 -18.59 3.36 1.38
C ILE A 37 -17.75 2.24 2.03
N HIS A 38 -18.02 0.97 1.72
CA HIS A 38 -17.25 -0.13 2.27
C HIS A 38 -15.82 -0.14 1.73
N LYS A 39 -15.63 0.15 0.43
CA LYS A 39 -14.32 0.28 -0.19
C LYS A 39 -13.50 1.39 0.47
N GLU A 40 -14.09 2.57 0.70
CA GLU A 40 -13.48 3.67 1.46
C GLU A 40 -13.04 3.23 2.87
N ARG A 41 -13.92 2.55 3.64
CA ARG A 41 -13.57 2.04 4.97
C ARG A 41 -12.47 0.98 4.97
N THR A 42 -12.38 0.15 3.92
CA THR A 42 -11.33 -0.88 3.80
C THR A 42 -9.98 -0.33 3.34
N SER A 43 -9.90 0.96 2.94
CA SER A 43 -8.63 1.57 2.54
C SER A 43 -7.66 1.70 3.72
N ALA A 44 -8.20 1.88 4.93
CA ALA A 44 -7.45 1.93 6.17
C ALA A 44 -7.19 0.52 6.74
N LYS A 45 -6.50 -0.34 5.97
CA LYS A 45 -5.97 -1.60 6.54
C LYS A 45 -4.97 -1.26 7.64
N GLY A 46 -5.10 -1.87 8.82
CA GLY A 46 -4.15 -1.73 9.92
C GLY A 46 -2.76 -2.31 9.59
N THR A 47 -1.88 -2.29 10.58
CA THR A 47 -0.52 -2.84 10.48
C THR A 47 -0.52 -4.27 9.94
N THR A 48 0.42 -4.58 9.03
CA THR A 48 0.63 -5.93 8.51
C THR A 48 0.86 -6.92 9.67
N LYS A 49 0.16 -8.07 9.64
CA LYS A 49 0.34 -9.12 10.66
C LYS A 49 1.78 -9.62 10.64
N ASN A 50 2.36 -9.84 11.82
CA ASN A 50 3.74 -10.31 11.99
C ASN A 50 4.79 -9.41 11.28
N LEU A 51 4.55 -8.09 11.26
CA LEU A 51 5.41 -7.10 10.61
C LEU A 51 6.89 -7.27 11.00
N ASP A 52 7.15 -7.39 12.28
CA ASP A 52 8.47 -7.53 12.88
C ASP A 52 9.18 -8.81 12.41
N VAL A 53 8.46 -9.93 12.34
CA VAL A 53 8.98 -11.21 11.84
C VAL A 53 9.26 -11.13 10.35
N ILE A 54 8.34 -10.56 9.55
CA ILE A 54 8.51 -10.41 8.10
C ILE A 54 9.74 -9.54 7.80
N MET A 55 9.89 -8.42 8.51
CA MET A 55 11.00 -7.50 8.35
C MET A 55 12.35 -8.18 8.61
N VAL A 56 12.48 -8.92 9.72
CA VAL A 56 13.72 -9.65 10.05
C VAL A 56 14.03 -10.74 9.02
N ASN A 57 13.02 -11.51 8.60
CA ASN A 57 13.23 -12.58 7.63
C ASN A 57 13.72 -12.02 6.29
N ARG A 58 13.06 -10.96 5.78
CA ARG A 58 13.49 -10.28 4.55
C ARG A 58 14.88 -9.67 4.67
N CYS A 59 15.23 -9.10 5.82
CA CYS A 59 16.59 -8.63 6.08
C CYS A 59 17.62 -9.76 5.95
N ARG A 60 17.40 -10.90 6.62
CA ARG A 60 18.33 -12.04 6.58
C ARG A 60 18.45 -12.62 5.16
N GLU A 61 17.34 -12.70 4.43
CA GLU A 61 17.32 -13.13 3.02
C GLU A 61 18.13 -12.19 2.12
N TYR A 62 17.96 -10.87 2.29
CA TYR A 62 18.70 -9.86 1.55
C TYR A 62 20.21 -9.99 1.80
N VAL A 63 20.61 -10.01 3.08
CA VAL A 63 22.01 -10.10 3.49
C VAL A 63 22.66 -11.35 2.92
N LYS A 64 21.99 -12.50 3.01
CA LYS A 64 22.51 -13.77 2.46
C LYS A 64 22.78 -13.71 0.96
N LYS A 65 21.98 -12.94 0.21
CA LYS A 65 22.02 -12.93 -1.25
C LYS A 65 22.92 -11.82 -1.81
N HIS A 66 23.01 -10.70 -1.13
CA HIS A 66 23.60 -9.47 -1.69
C HIS A 66 24.81 -8.96 -0.92
N GLU A 67 25.02 -9.42 0.32
CA GLU A 67 26.01 -8.86 1.23
C GLU A 67 26.87 -9.96 1.88
N SER A 68 27.89 -9.55 2.62
CA SER A 68 28.69 -10.51 3.43
C SER A 68 27.94 -10.93 4.70
N PRO A 69 28.06 -12.19 5.16
CA PRO A 69 27.47 -12.61 6.43
C PRO A 69 27.90 -11.68 7.58
N GLY A 70 26.94 -11.18 8.34
CA GLY A 70 27.20 -10.29 9.49
C GLY A 70 27.38 -8.81 9.15
N SER A 71 27.20 -8.39 7.89
CA SER A 71 27.26 -6.97 7.52
C SER A 71 26.15 -6.11 8.14
N TYR A 72 25.01 -6.73 8.48
CA TYR A 72 23.86 -6.08 9.09
C TYR A 72 23.31 -6.89 10.26
N ASP A 73 23.05 -6.21 11.38
CA ASP A 73 22.30 -6.77 12.49
C ASP A 73 20.80 -6.55 12.28
N CYS A 74 20.14 -7.56 11.71
CA CYS A 74 18.71 -7.50 11.40
C CYS A 74 17.82 -7.32 12.64
N GLU A 75 18.26 -7.76 13.83
CA GLU A 75 17.48 -7.57 15.06
C GLU A 75 17.59 -6.12 15.56
N GLU A 76 18.77 -5.53 15.47
CA GLU A 76 18.98 -4.12 15.80
C GLU A 76 18.26 -3.19 14.80
N ILE A 77 18.30 -3.49 13.50
CA ILE A 77 17.54 -2.76 12.48
C ILE A 77 16.05 -2.78 12.80
N LYS A 78 15.47 -3.96 13.08
CA LYS A 78 14.08 -4.10 13.51
C LYS A 78 13.80 -3.25 14.75
N LYS A 79 14.66 -3.35 15.77
CA LYS A 79 14.49 -2.60 17.03
C LYS A 79 14.45 -1.09 16.78
N ARG A 80 15.36 -0.55 15.97
CA ARG A 80 15.40 0.88 15.63
C ARG A 80 14.18 1.32 14.83
N PHE A 81 13.71 0.49 13.90
CA PHE A 81 12.44 0.74 13.20
C PHE A 81 11.26 0.75 14.17
N LEU A 82 11.12 -0.25 15.04
CA LEU A 82 10.02 -0.28 16.00
C LEU A 82 10.04 0.94 16.94
N ASN A 83 11.23 1.39 17.37
CA ASN A 83 11.39 2.60 18.17
C ASN A 83 11.03 3.89 17.42
N SER A 84 11.07 3.91 16.08
CA SER A 84 10.66 5.09 15.32
C SER A 84 9.15 5.27 15.30
N VAL A 85 8.37 4.20 15.47
CA VAL A 85 6.91 4.21 15.32
C VAL A 85 6.14 3.94 16.61
N ILE A 86 6.59 3.01 17.47
CA ILE A 86 5.84 2.56 18.65
C ILE A 86 5.64 3.72 19.63
N GLY A 87 4.42 3.87 20.12
CA GLY A 87 4.06 4.90 21.11
C GLY A 87 3.98 6.31 20.55
N LYS A 88 4.26 6.53 19.25
CA LYS A 88 4.12 7.82 18.58
C LYS A 88 2.79 7.95 17.87
N ASP A 89 2.24 9.18 17.87
CA ASP A 89 1.04 9.49 17.11
C ASP A 89 1.32 9.20 15.63
N PRO A 90 0.58 8.28 14.97
CA PRO A 90 0.79 7.96 13.57
C PRO A 90 0.65 9.17 12.63
N CYS A 91 0.05 10.27 13.07
CA CYS A 91 -0.08 11.50 12.31
C CYS A 91 1.00 12.55 12.57
N ASN A 92 1.88 12.31 13.54
CA ASN A 92 2.99 13.19 13.86
C ASN A 92 4.35 12.48 13.69
N ILE A 93 4.41 11.47 12.81
CA ILE A 93 5.68 10.84 12.42
C ILE A 93 6.35 11.68 11.33
N THR A 94 7.62 12.00 11.55
CA THR A 94 8.47 12.80 10.67
C THR A 94 9.59 11.94 10.07
N MET A 95 10.35 12.48 9.11
CA MET A 95 11.51 11.77 8.56
C MET A 95 12.57 11.49 9.63
N ASN A 96 12.83 12.47 10.50
CA ASN A 96 13.83 12.39 11.57
C ASN A 96 13.56 11.24 12.56
N ASP A 97 12.30 10.85 12.73
CA ASP A 97 11.95 9.72 13.57
C ASP A 97 12.58 8.41 13.07
N TYR A 98 12.84 8.30 11.76
CA TYR A 98 13.45 7.13 11.13
C TYR A 98 14.98 7.20 11.00
N ASP A 99 15.64 8.29 11.39
CA ASP A 99 17.08 8.49 11.14
C ASP A 99 17.93 7.34 11.68
N LEU A 100 17.67 6.91 12.91
CA LEU A 100 18.40 5.80 13.55
C LEU A 100 18.18 4.47 12.82
N PHE A 101 16.98 4.24 12.28
CA PHE A 101 16.66 3.07 11.46
C PHE A 101 17.41 3.11 10.12
N ILE A 102 17.37 4.24 9.42
CA ILE A 102 18.07 4.44 8.15
C ILE A 102 19.59 4.33 8.33
N GLU A 103 20.13 4.81 9.44
CA GLU A 103 21.54 4.69 9.77
C GLU A 103 21.96 3.22 9.96
N ALA A 104 21.20 2.43 10.71
CA ALA A 104 21.51 1.02 10.93
C ALA A 104 21.37 0.16 9.67
N ALA A 105 20.47 0.55 8.75
CA ALA A 105 20.25 -0.13 7.49
C ALA A 105 20.95 0.56 6.30
N ARG A 106 21.94 1.43 6.56
CA ARG A 106 22.60 2.20 5.51
C ARG A 106 23.32 1.27 4.55
N GLN A 107 22.92 1.31 3.29
CA GLN A 107 23.53 0.57 2.20
C GLN A 107 24.31 1.51 1.29
N ASN A 108 25.50 1.07 0.85
CA ASN A 108 26.23 1.79 -0.18
C ASN A 108 25.68 1.41 -1.55
N ILE A 109 25.01 2.36 -2.19
CA ILE A 109 24.36 2.12 -3.49
C ILE A 109 25.11 2.87 -4.59
N SER A 110 25.44 2.15 -5.67
CA SER A 110 26.13 2.77 -6.80
C SER A 110 25.27 3.81 -7.50
N CYS A 111 25.82 5.00 -7.72
CA CYS A 111 25.20 6.04 -8.53
C CYS A 111 24.86 5.54 -9.95
N ASN A 112 23.91 6.22 -10.61
CA ASN A 112 23.49 5.97 -12.00
C ASN A 112 22.85 4.60 -12.30
N LYS A 113 22.48 3.82 -11.28
CA LYS A 113 21.73 2.56 -11.46
C LYS A 113 20.28 2.62 -11.00
N PHE A 114 19.84 3.72 -10.43
CA PHE A 114 18.49 3.81 -9.88
C PHE A 114 17.42 4.00 -10.96
N LEU A 115 16.35 3.22 -10.85
CA LEU A 115 15.11 3.44 -11.56
C LEU A 115 14.05 3.90 -10.57
N PHE A 116 13.58 5.12 -10.78
CA PHE A 116 12.46 5.68 -10.03
C PHE A 116 11.14 5.35 -10.72
N TRP A 117 10.07 5.27 -9.94
CA TRP A 117 8.75 4.98 -10.47
C TRP A 117 7.68 5.75 -9.68
N SER A 118 6.55 5.96 -10.34
CA SER A 118 5.32 6.48 -9.74
C SER A 118 4.16 5.86 -10.50
N LYS A 119 3.31 5.08 -9.83
CA LYS A 119 2.23 4.28 -10.45
C LYS A 119 2.68 3.27 -11.52
N THR A 120 3.99 3.03 -11.64
CA THR A 120 4.60 2.15 -12.67
C THR A 120 5.48 1.07 -12.06
N LYS A 121 5.27 0.74 -10.77
CA LYS A 121 6.04 -0.25 -10.01
C LYS A 121 6.32 -1.52 -10.79
N GLU A 122 5.27 -2.21 -11.24
CA GLU A 122 5.38 -3.51 -11.92
C GLU A 122 6.25 -3.44 -13.17
N PHE A 123 6.05 -2.42 -14.00
CA PHE A 123 6.85 -2.21 -15.21
C PHE A 123 8.32 -1.90 -14.87
N THR A 124 8.57 -1.02 -13.91
CA THR A 124 9.94 -0.65 -13.53
C THR A 124 10.69 -1.82 -12.91
N HIS A 125 10.03 -2.64 -12.09
CA HIS A 125 10.59 -3.90 -11.59
C HIS A 125 10.85 -4.90 -12.70
N TYR A 126 9.95 -5.02 -13.69
CA TYR A 126 10.17 -5.86 -14.86
C TYR A 126 11.45 -5.42 -15.61
N VAL A 127 11.62 -4.12 -15.85
CA VAL A 127 12.83 -3.58 -16.50
C VAL A 127 14.06 -3.88 -15.66
N SER A 128 14.03 -3.58 -14.36
CA SER A 128 15.16 -3.82 -13.46
C SER A 128 15.60 -5.29 -13.43
N ASN A 129 14.64 -6.23 -13.37
CA ASN A 129 14.92 -7.66 -13.27
C ASN A 129 15.37 -8.29 -14.60
N ASN A 130 14.90 -7.79 -15.74
CA ASN A 130 15.18 -8.38 -17.07
C ASN A 130 16.28 -7.65 -17.84
N SER A 131 16.83 -6.57 -17.29
CA SER A 131 17.95 -5.85 -17.92
C SER A 131 19.22 -6.70 -17.92
N LYS A 132 19.95 -6.69 -19.05
CA LYS A 132 21.21 -7.41 -19.21
C LYS A 132 22.20 -7.00 -18.10
N PRO A 133 22.79 -7.94 -17.35
CA PRO A 133 23.79 -7.62 -16.34
C PRO A 133 25.00 -6.88 -16.94
N ILE A 134 25.54 -5.92 -16.20
CA ILE A 134 26.79 -5.22 -16.53
C ILE A 134 27.83 -5.69 -15.52
N ASN A 135 28.93 -6.26 -16.00
CA ASN A 135 30.02 -6.79 -15.16
C ASN A 135 29.53 -7.79 -14.08
N GLY A 136 28.62 -8.68 -14.46
CA GLY A 136 28.05 -9.69 -13.55
C GLY A 136 27.07 -9.14 -12.50
N SER A 137 26.80 -7.84 -12.49
CA SER A 137 25.92 -7.16 -11.54
C SER A 137 24.63 -6.68 -12.20
N LYS A 138 23.56 -6.51 -11.41
CA LYS A 138 22.29 -5.91 -11.88
C LYS A 138 22.58 -4.54 -12.50
N CYS A 139 22.02 -4.30 -13.68
CA CYS A 139 22.20 -3.03 -14.41
C CYS A 139 21.47 -1.88 -13.71
N PHE A 140 20.24 -2.16 -13.28
CA PHE A 140 19.35 -1.19 -12.68
C PHE A 140 18.74 -1.72 -11.40
N MET A 141 18.46 -0.82 -10.46
CA MET A 141 17.81 -1.14 -9.19
C MET A 141 16.72 -0.13 -8.87
N THR A 142 15.61 -0.64 -8.36
CA THR A 142 14.52 0.15 -7.80
C THR A 142 14.78 0.47 -6.33
N LEU A 143 13.91 1.27 -5.69
CA LEU A 143 14.01 1.49 -4.25
C LEU A 143 13.85 0.16 -3.50
N GLU A 144 12.93 -0.67 -3.95
CA GLU A 144 12.58 -1.99 -3.41
C GLU A 144 13.70 -3.04 -3.58
N ASP A 145 14.70 -2.76 -4.42
CA ASP A 145 15.91 -3.58 -4.55
C ASP A 145 17.02 -3.21 -3.53
N SER A 146 16.87 -2.11 -2.79
CA SER A 146 17.74 -1.77 -1.66
C SER A 146 17.38 -2.57 -0.41
N LEU A 147 18.28 -2.64 0.59
CA LEU A 147 18.01 -3.33 1.86
C LEU A 147 16.72 -2.83 2.53
N VAL A 148 16.58 -1.51 2.69
CA VAL A 148 15.40 -0.89 3.31
C VAL A 148 14.15 -1.13 2.47
N GLY A 149 14.23 -0.90 1.16
CA GLY A 149 13.09 -1.10 0.27
C GLY A 149 12.62 -2.56 0.26
N TYR A 150 13.54 -3.52 0.16
CA TYR A 150 13.22 -4.95 0.17
C TYR A 150 12.55 -5.38 1.48
N MET A 151 13.06 -4.92 2.62
CA MET A 151 12.44 -5.19 3.92
C MET A 151 11.00 -4.67 3.98
N MET A 152 10.79 -3.43 3.54
CA MET A 152 9.54 -2.71 3.76
C MET A 152 8.52 -2.85 2.61
N ASP A 153 8.90 -3.50 1.51
CA ASP A 153 8.08 -3.55 0.29
C ASP A 153 6.68 -4.13 0.52
N GLY A 154 5.65 -3.33 0.19
CA GLY A 154 4.25 -3.69 0.34
C GLY A 154 3.75 -3.84 1.78
N LEU A 155 4.54 -3.47 2.78
CA LEU A 155 4.15 -3.52 4.19
C LEU A 155 3.39 -2.24 4.59
N LYS A 156 2.48 -2.39 5.56
CA LYS A 156 1.75 -1.27 6.17
C LYS A 156 1.99 -1.27 7.67
N TRP A 157 2.19 -0.10 8.25
CA TRP A 157 2.40 0.02 9.69
C TRP A 157 1.92 1.36 10.23
N CYS A 158 1.44 1.31 11.46
CA CYS A 158 1.11 2.47 12.27
C CYS A 158 1.15 2.04 13.75
N SER A 159 1.41 3.01 14.63
CA SER A 159 1.33 2.81 16.07
C SER A 159 -0.09 3.11 16.57
N ARG A 160 -0.50 2.39 17.61
CA ARG A 160 -1.72 2.68 18.34
C ARG A 160 -1.37 3.65 19.47
N VAL A 161 -1.58 4.94 19.25
CA VAL A 161 -1.62 5.90 20.37
C VAL A 161 -3.08 6.18 20.69
N ALA A 162 -3.43 6.05 21.96
CA ALA A 162 -4.70 6.51 22.47
C ALA A 162 -4.65 8.04 22.60
N LEU A 163 -4.84 8.77 21.50
CA LEU A 163 -5.59 10.04 21.47
C LEU A 163 -5.66 10.64 20.05
N THR A 164 -6.91 10.94 19.72
CA THR A 164 -7.53 11.65 18.60
C THR A 164 -6.75 12.82 17.99
N LEU A 165 -6.56 12.79 16.65
CA LEU A 165 -6.72 13.93 15.73
C LEU A 165 -6.46 13.59 14.24
N CYS A 166 -6.28 12.32 13.91
CA CYS A 166 -6.56 11.82 12.56
C CYS A 166 -7.80 10.93 12.60
N SER A 167 -8.51 10.84 11.49
CA SER A 167 -9.61 9.90 11.25
C SER A 167 -9.16 8.42 11.27
N ALA A 168 -8.14 8.07 12.07
CA ALA A 168 -7.68 6.72 12.31
C ALA A 168 -8.67 6.05 13.26
N GLN A 169 -9.54 5.21 12.71
CA GLN A 169 -10.42 4.36 13.49
C GLN A 169 -9.61 3.24 14.16
N GLN A 170 -10.05 2.75 15.32
CA GLN A 170 -9.33 1.74 16.09
C GLN A 170 -9.02 0.49 15.23
N GLY A 171 -7.74 0.19 15.05
CA GLY A 171 -7.29 -0.95 14.22
C GLY A 171 -7.04 -0.63 12.74
N SER A 172 -7.10 0.64 12.35
CA SER A 172 -6.85 1.12 10.99
C SER A 172 -5.70 2.14 10.99
N CYS A 173 -4.80 2.05 9.99
CA CYS A 173 -3.76 3.07 9.81
C CYS A 173 -4.34 4.29 9.12
N ALA A 174 -3.86 5.48 9.46
CA ALA A 174 -4.30 6.72 8.81
C ALA A 174 -4.08 6.59 7.29
N ALA A 175 -5.16 6.74 6.53
CA ALA A 175 -5.04 6.82 5.08
C ALA A 175 -4.40 8.17 4.72
N HIS A 176 -3.39 8.15 3.86
CA HIS A 176 -2.87 9.38 3.27
C HIS A 176 -3.95 9.94 2.33
N ALA A 177 -4.77 10.86 2.83
CA ALA A 177 -5.63 11.64 1.96
C ALA A 177 -4.74 12.64 1.23
N TYR A 178 -4.67 12.56 -0.10
CA TYR A 178 -3.91 13.48 -0.95
C TYR A 178 -4.45 14.91 -0.75
N ARG A 179 -3.96 15.61 0.27
CA ARG A 179 -4.20 17.02 0.47
C ARG A 179 -3.26 17.70 -0.51
N ARG A 180 -3.79 18.21 -1.64
CA ARG A 180 -3.08 19.12 -2.55
C ARG A 180 -2.45 20.23 -1.71
N ARG A 181 -1.19 20.07 -1.33
CA ARG A 181 -0.44 21.09 -0.58
C ARG A 181 0.05 22.05 -1.65
N SER A 182 -0.64 23.17 -1.76
CA SER A 182 -0.25 24.31 -2.58
C SER A 182 1.17 24.75 -2.20
N HIS A 183 2.10 24.59 -3.15
CA HIS A 183 3.34 25.34 -3.32
C HIS A 183 4.12 25.75 -2.06
N SER A 184 5.15 24.97 -1.70
CA SER A 184 6.47 25.45 -1.23
C SER A 184 7.29 24.30 -0.63
N LEU A 185 8.02 23.55 -1.48
CA LEU A 185 9.15 22.74 -1.03
C LEU A 185 10.35 23.05 -1.95
N PRO A 186 11.57 23.26 -1.40
CA PRO A 186 12.77 23.49 -2.18
C PRO A 186 13.17 22.25 -3.01
N PRO A 187 13.99 22.40 -4.06
CA PRO A 187 14.14 21.42 -5.14
C PRO A 187 15.04 20.21 -4.80
N SER A 188 14.85 19.58 -3.64
CA SER A 188 15.71 18.45 -3.22
C SER A 188 14.98 17.29 -2.57
N LEU A 189 13.65 17.32 -2.49
CA LEU A 189 12.89 16.28 -1.81
C LEU A 189 11.99 15.53 -2.79
N ILE A 190 12.55 14.50 -3.43
CA ILE A 190 11.76 13.50 -4.17
C ILE A 190 11.09 12.63 -3.11
N ILE A 191 9.81 12.90 -2.84
CA ILE A 191 8.95 11.97 -2.11
C ILE A 191 8.77 10.76 -3.04
N LEU A 192 9.49 9.68 -2.75
CA LEU A 192 9.24 8.38 -3.38
C LEU A 192 7.96 7.84 -2.77
N GLU A 193 6.86 8.05 -3.50
CA GLU A 193 5.53 7.56 -3.18
C GLU A 193 5.50 6.04 -3.43
N ALA A 194 5.35 5.25 -2.37
CA ALA A 194 5.11 3.81 -2.45
C ALA A 194 3.60 3.57 -2.52
N ASP A 195 3.09 3.28 -3.71
CA ASP A 195 1.74 2.74 -3.92
C ASP A 195 1.65 1.25 -3.50
#